data_AF-A0A0N5DCF9-F1
#
_entry.id   AF-A0A0N5DCF9-F1
#
_cell.length_a   1.000
_cell.length_b   1.000
_cell.length_c   1.000
_cell.angle_alpha   90.00
_cell.angle_beta   90.00
_cell.angle_gamma   90.00
#
_symmetry.space_group_name_H-M   'P 1'
#
loop_
_entity.id
_entity.type
_entity.pdbx_description
1 polymer ?
#
loop_
_entity_poly.entity_id
_entity_poly.type
_entity_poly.pdbx_seq_one_letter_code
_entity_poly.pdbx_strand_id
1 'polypeptide(L)'
;MLCNVIEKQKPKCYQYWPEKVGQTANFNQITLKTISVTCIEGGNITVTKIKMDCENESRILYHRHWTTWPDHGAPTTVMVPFSLLQSAREQKRPVVVHCSAGIGRTGTLVLVEMILR
;
A
#
# COMPACT_ATOMS: atom_id res chain seq x y z
N MET A 1 0.05 1.86 0.65
CA MET A 1 0.62 2.16 1.97
C MET A 1 1.99 2.79 1.79
N LEU A 2 2.23 3.95 2.41
CA LEU A 2 3.45 4.78 2.21
C LEU A 2 4.36 4.85 3.45
N CYS A 3 4.16 3.99 4.44
CA CYS A 3 5.02 3.92 5.63
C CYS A 3 5.27 2.46 6.01
N ASN A 4 6.33 2.18 6.75
CA ASN A 4 6.47 0.87 7.40
C ASN A 4 5.55 0.79 8.63
N VAL A 5 5.26 -0.43 9.10
CA VAL A 5 4.49 -0.67 10.34
C VAL A 5 5.23 -0.11 11.55
N ILE A 6 6.56 -0.25 11.55
CA ILE A 6 7.47 0.30 12.56
C ILE A 6 8.53 1.13 11.86
N GLU A 7 8.74 2.37 12.32
CA GLU A 7 9.79 3.27 11.84
C GLU A 7 10.50 3.88 13.05
N LYS A 8 11.84 3.85 13.08
CA LYS A 8 12.65 4.34 14.21
C LYS A 8 12.16 3.78 15.56
N GLN A 9 11.84 2.49 15.60
CA GLN A 9 11.29 1.75 16.75
C GLN A 9 9.93 2.24 17.25
N LYS A 10 9.24 3.12 16.52
CA LYS A 10 7.91 3.62 16.85
C LYS A 10 6.86 2.95 15.96
N PRO A 11 5.72 2.50 16.52
CA PRO A 11 4.62 2.01 15.70
C PRO A 11 4.03 3.16 14.88
N LYS A 12 3.76 2.89 13.60
CA LYS A 12 3.22 3.86 12.63
C LYS A 12 1.90 3.41 12.03
N CYS A 13 1.71 2.10 11.88
CA CYS A 13 0.49 1.48 11.35
C CYS A 13 0.39 0.07 11.94
N TYR A 14 -0.81 -0.50 12.01
CA TYR A 14 -0.99 -1.92 12.35
C TYR A 14 -0.83 -2.79 11.10
N GLN A 15 -0.38 -4.03 11.30
CA GLN A 15 -0.28 -5.05 10.25
C GLN A 15 -1.69 -5.59 9.92
N TYR A 16 -2.43 -4.88 9.08
CA TYR A 16 -3.82 -5.23 8.73
C TYR A 16 -3.95 -6.17 7.53
N TRP A 17 -2.84 -6.64 6.96
CA TRP A 17 -2.83 -7.61 5.86
C TRP A 17 -1.90 -8.79 6.16
N PRO A 18 -2.18 -10.00 5.62
CA PRO A 18 -1.26 -11.12 5.73
C PRO A 18 -0.05 -10.90 4.82
N GLU A 19 1.17 -11.05 5.33
CA GLU A 19 2.40 -10.70 4.61
C GLU A 19 2.91 -11.83 3.71
N LYS A 20 2.70 -13.09 4.12
CA LYS A 20 3.31 -14.24 3.45
C LYS A 20 2.31 -14.94 2.53
N VAL A 21 2.81 -15.49 1.42
CA VAL A 21 1.99 -16.30 0.50
C VAL A 21 1.34 -17.45 1.27
N GLY A 22 0.03 -17.62 1.09
CA GLY A 22 -0.78 -18.61 1.78
C GLY A 22 -1.25 -18.21 3.18
N GLN A 23 -0.72 -17.13 3.76
CA GLN A 23 -1.16 -16.62 5.05
C GLN A 23 -2.56 -16.00 4.94
N THR A 24 -3.35 -16.20 6.00
CA THR A 24 -4.70 -15.65 6.13
C THR A 24 -4.77 -14.74 7.36
N ALA A 25 -5.57 -13.68 7.28
CA ALA A 25 -5.94 -12.84 8.42
C ALA A 25 -7.47 -12.65 8.43
N ASN A 26 -8.09 -12.75 9.60
CA ASN A 26 -9.54 -12.64 9.77
C ASN A 26 -9.88 -11.38 10.57
N PHE A 27 -10.81 -10.59 10.05
CA PHE A 27 -11.31 -9.35 10.66
C PHE A 27 -12.83 -9.37 10.62
N ASN A 28 -13.46 -9.84 11.70
CA ASN A 28 -14.91 -10.06 11.79
C ASN A 28 -15.42 -10.92 10.60
N GLN A 29 -16.18 -10.32 9.69
CA GLN A 29 -16.75 -10.99 8.51
C GLN A 29 -15.82 -11.00 7.29
N ILE A 30 -14.63 -10.38 7.41
CA ILE A 30 -13.66 -10.24 6.32
C ILE A 30 -12.52 -11.23 6.51
N THR A 31 -12.29 -12.09 5.52
CA THR A 31 -11.14 -12.98 5.42
C THR A 31 -10.19 -12.48 4.34
N LEU A 32 -8.94 -12.23 4.69
CA LEU A 32 -7.88 -11.87 3.75
C LEU A 32 -6.93 -13.04 3.56
N LYS A 33 -6.62 -13.42 2.32
CA LYS A 33 -5.60 -14.42 1.98
C LYS A 33 -4.60 -13.88 0.99
N THR A 34 -3.31 -13.98 1.30
CA THR A 34 -2.26 -13.56 0.37
C THR A 34 -2.01 -14.63 -0.68
N ILE A 35 -2.25 -14.26 -1.94
CA ILE A 35 -2.08 -15.12 -3.11
C ILE A 35 -0.64 -15.06 -3.63
N SER A 36 -0.07 -13.86 -3.71
CA SER A 36 1.29 -13.66 -4.21
C SER A 36 1.91 -12.40 -3.61
N VAL A 37 3.23 -12.41 -3.49
CA VAL A 37 4.03 -11.24 -3.09
C VAL A 37 5.11 -11.05 -4.15
N THR A 38 5.18 -9.86 -4.73
CA THR A 38 6.23 -9.49 -5.69
C THR A 38 6.86 -8.16 -5.30
N CYS A 39 8.07 -7.90 -5.78
CA CYS A 39 8.75 -6.63 -5.59
C CYS A 39 8.94 -5.96 -6.94
N ILE A 40 8.69 -4.66 -7.01
CA ILE A 40 8.89 -3.82 -8.21
C ILE A 40 9.72 -2.59 -7.86
N GLU A 41 10.06 -1.77 -8.85
CA GLU A 41 10.85 -0.54 -8.68
C GLU A 41 12.18 -0.79 -7.94
N GLY A 42 12.94 -1.81 -8.35
CA GLY A 42 14.20 -2.15 -7.70
C GLY A 42 14.05 -2.58 -6.23
N GLY A 43 12.88 -3.05 -5.82
CA GLY A 43 12.59 -3.47 -4.45
C GLY A 43 11.97 -2.39 -3.56
N ASN A 44 11.72 -1.18 -4.08
CA ASN A 44 11.13 -0.09 -3.30
C ASN A 44 9.63 -0.31 -2.99
N ILE A 45 8.92 -1.06 -3.84
CA ILE A 45 7.51 -1.37 -3.64
C ILE A 45 7.33 -2.89 -3.52
N THR A 46 6.78 -3.34 -2.40
CA THR A 46 6.21 -4.69 -2.26
C THR A 46 4.75 -4.67 -2.70
N VAL A 47 4.38 -5.61 -3.57
CA VAL A 47 3.02 -5.76 -4.10
C VAL A 47 2.46 -7.08 -3.61
N THR A 48 1.47 -7.01 -2.72
CA THR A 48 0.76 -8.17 -2.18
C THR A 48 -0.59 -8.29 -2.87
N LYS A 49 -0.79 -9.38 -3.62
CA LYS A 49 -2.10 -9.74 -4.18
C LYS A 49 -2.89 -10.47 -3.11
N ILE A 50 -4.00 -9.88 -2.69
CA ILE A 50 -4.82 -10.37 -1.58
C ILE A 50 -6.19 -10.76 -2.14
N LYS A 51 -6.64 -11.98 -1.84
CA LYS A 51 -8.06 -12.33 -1.95
C LYS A 51 -8.75 -11.87 -0.68
N MET A 52 -9.76 -11.01 -0.81
CA MET A 52 -10.64 -10.61 0.26
C MET A 52 -11.99 -11.28 0.06
N ASP A 53 -12.42 -12.06 1.04
CA ASP A 53 -13.74 -12.66 1.09
C ASP A 53 -14.53 -11.97 2.21
N CYS A 54 -15.73 -11.46 1.91
CA CYS A 54 -16.62 -10.80 2.87
C CYS A 54 -18.05 -11.29 2.62
N GLU A 55 -18.56 -12.10 3.54
CA GLU A 55 -19.88 -12.75 3.42
C GLU A 55 -20.12 -13.36 2.03
N ASN A 56 -20.84 -12.64 1.16
CA ASN A 56 -21.27 -13.10 -0.16
C ASN A 56 -20.45 -12.51 -1.33
N GLU A 57 -19.39 -11.75 -1.05
CA GLU A 57 -18.54 -11.13 -2.08
C GLU A 57 -17.07 -11.48 -1.91
N SER A 58 -16.41 -11.81 -3.03
CA SER A 58 -14.96 -11.98 -3.13
C SER A 58 -14.35 -10.90 -4.01
N ARG A 59 -13.25 -10.28 -3.57
CA ARG A 59 -12.48 -9.30 -4.35
C ARG A 59 -11.00 -9.63 -4.38
N ILE A 60 -10.34 -9.26 -5.45
CA ILE A 60 -8.88 -9.24 -5.53
C ILE A 60 -8.41 -7.82 -5.25
N LEU A 61 -7.54 -7.67 -4.25
CA LEU A 61 -6.90 -6.42 -3.88
C LEU A 61 -5.42 -6.48 -4.22
N TYR A 62 -4.87 -5.35 -4.65
CA TYR A 62 -3.43 -5.16 -4.82
C TYR A 62 -2.95 -4.16 -3.78
N HIS A 63 -2.34 -4.68 -2.71
CA HIS A 63 -1.73 -3.84 -1.69
C HIS A 63 -0.31 -3.49 -2.12
N ARG A 64 -0.08 -2.20 -2.41
CA ARG A 64 1.23 -1.67 -2.77
C ARG A 64 1.84 -0.96 -1.56
N HIS A 65 2.94 -1.48 -1.06
CA HIS A 65 3.65 -0.99 0.10
C HIS A 65 4.99 -0.41 -0.30
N TRP A 66 5.11 0.92 -0.23
CA TRP A 66 6.37 1.61 -0.43
C TRP A 66 7.10 1.75 0.92
N THR A 67 8.21 1.03 1.06
CA THR A 67 8.95 0.85 2.33
C THR A 67 10.14 1.79 2.50
N THR A 68 10.61 2.41 1.41
CA THR A 68 11.84 3.21 1.38
C THR A 68 11.60 4.72 1.46
N TRP A 69 10.35 5.17 1.60
CA TRP A 69 10.06 6.59 1.85
C TRP A 69 10.28 6.92 3.34
N PRO A 70 11.34 7.68 3.69
CA PRO A 70 11.65 7.98 5.09
C PRO A 70 10.57 8.85 5.75
N ASP A 71 10.40 8.66 7.06
CA ASP A 71 9.56 9.53 7.88
C ASP A 71 10.21 10.91 8.02
N HIS A 72 9.43 11.97 7.77
CA HIS A 72 9.87 13.37 7.75
C HIS A 72 10.97 13.68 6.72
N GLY A 73 10.91 13.07 5.54
CA GLY A 73 11.82 13.38 4.42
C GLY A 73 11.21 13.13 3.04
N ALA A 74 11.98 13.48 2.00
CA ALA A 74 11.67 13.14 0.63
C ALA A 74 12.23 11.75 0.28
N PRO A 75 11.57 11.01 -0.63
CA PRO A 75 12.14 9.78 -1.16
C PRO A 75 13.33 10.10 -2.06
N THR A 76 14.39 9.28 -2.00
CA THR A 76 15.54 9.40 -2.92
C THR A 76 15.22 8.82 -4.30
N THR A 77 14.22 7.93 -4.38
CA THR A 77 13.77 7.33 -5.64
C THR A 77 12.67 8.15 -6.26
N VAL A 78 13.01 8.90 -7.32
CA VAL A 78 12.09 9.84 -7.98
C VAL A 78 10.98 9.16 -8.79
N MET A 79 11.19 7.92 -9.27
CA MET A 79 10.23 7.23 -10.15
C MET A 79 9.09 6.53 -9.41
N VAL A 80 9.33 6.09 -8.17
CA VAL A 80 8.37 5.29 -7.39
C VAL A 80 7.00 5.98 -7.21
N PRO A 81 6.90 7.29 -6.91
CA PRO A 81 5.61 7.97 -6.86
C PRO A 81 4.82 7.83 -8.16
N PHE A 82 5.48 7.98 -9.31
CA PHE A 82 4.84 7.93 -10.61
C PHE A 82 4.35 6.52 -10.94
N SER A 83 5.11 5.47 -10.61
CA SER A 83 4.67 4.08 -10.78
C SER A 83 3.44 3.73 -9.91
N LEU A 84 3.36 4.28 -8.69
CA LEU A 84 2.18 4.16 -7.84
C LEU A 84 0.97 4.90 -8.43
N LEU A 85 1.17 6.12 -8.91
CA LEU A 85 0.11 6.92 -9.53
C LEU A 85 -0.39 6.30 -10.84
N GLN A 86 0.51 5.79 -11.69
CA GLN A 86 0.14 5.05 -12.90
C GLN A 86 -0.73 3.84 -12.55
N SER A 87 -0.29 3.02 -11.59
CA SER A 87 -1.08 1.87 -11.12
C SER A 87 -2.45 2.28 -10.58
N ALA A 88 -2.54 3.44 -9.92
CA ALA A 88 -3.78 3.96 -9.37
C ALA A 88 -4.74 4.47 -10.47
N ARG A 89 -4.21 5.12 -11.52
CA ARG A 89 -4.98 5.64 -12.67
C ARG A 89 -5.63 4.52 -13.50
N GLU A 90 -5.01 3.34 -13.54
CA GLU A 90 -5.58 2.16 -14.21
C GLU A 90 -6.82 1.59 -13.49
N GLN A 91 -7.07 2.00 -12.25
CA GLN A 91 -8.21 1.51 -11.47
C GLN A 91 -9.48 2.31 -11.76
N LYS A 92 -10.59 1.59 -11.99
CA LYS A 92 -11.93 2.17 -12.16
C LYS A 92 -12.63 2.50 -10.83
N ARG A 93 -11.99 2.20 -9.71
CA ARG A 93 -12.54 2.34 -8.35
C ARG A 93 -11.58 3.22 -7.52
N PRO A 94 -12.08 3.89 -6.46
CA PRO A 94 -11.23 4.67 -5.57
C PRO A 94 -10.05 3.85 -5.04
N VAL A 95 -8.87 4.47 -5.04
CA VAL A 95 -7.64 3.87 -4.52
C VAL A 95 -7.37 4.44 -3.14
N VAL A 96 -7.19 3.54 -2.15
CA VAL A 96 -6.87 3.95 -0.79
C VAL A 96 -5.37 4.23 -0.67
N VAL A 97 -5.04 5.46 -0.28
CA VAL A 97 -3.67 5.88 0.02
C VAL A 97 -3.59 6.30 1.47
N HIS A 98 -2.65 5.72 2.23
CA HIS A 98 -2.41 6.11 3.62
C HIS A 98 -0.92 5.95 3.97
N CYS A 99 -0.50 6.62 5.04
CA CYS A 99 0.77 6.44 5.72
C CYS A 99 0.51 6.12 7.19
N SER A 100 1.05 6.90 8.13
CA SER A 100 0.72 6.83 9.56
C SER A 100 -0.44 7.77 9.90
N ALA A 101 -0.20 9.09 9.96
CA ALA A 101 -1.25 10.08 10.22
C ALA A 101 -2.17 10.36 9.01
N GLY A 102 -1.80 9.88 7.82
CA GLY A 102 -2.57 10.14 6.59
C GLY A 102 -2.42 11.55 6.01
N ILE A 103 -1.46 12.35 6.50
CA ILE A 103 -1.29 13.76 6.11
C ILE A 103 -0.06 13.96 5.22
N GLY A 104 1.17 13.76 5.74
CA GLY A 104 2.42 14.10 5.04
C GLY A 104 2.64 13.36 3.72
N ARG A 105 3.18 12.13 3.78
CA ARG A 105 3.46 11.31 2.58
C ARG A 105 2.23 11.08 1.70
N THR A 106 1.08 10.86 2.33
CA THR A 106 -0.22 10.71 1.64
C THR A 106 -0.58 11.96 0.86
N GLY A 107 -0.61 13.12 1.52
CA GLY A 107 -0.93 14.40 0.89
C GLY A 107 0.07 14.77 -0.19
N THR A 108 1.37 14.50 0.00
CA THR A 108 2.39 14.70 -1.04
C THR A 108 2.09 13.87 -2.29
N LEU A 109 1.79 12.57 -2.15
CA LEU A 109 1.49 11.72 -3.32
C LEU A 109 0.20 12.17 -4.03
N VAL A 110 -0.84 12.53 -3.26
CA VAL A 110 -2.10 13.03 -3.82
C VAL A 110 -1.92 14.38 -4.51
N LEU A 111 -1.15 15.30 -3.93
CA LEU A 111 -0.85 16.59 -4.54
C LEU A 111 -0.12 16.42 -5.87
N VAL A 112 0.84 15.49 -5.96
CA VAL A 112 1.52 15.17 -7.22
C VAL A 112 0.51 14.68 -8.26
N GLU A 113 -0.46 13.84 -7.90
CA GLU A 113 -1.53 13.43 -8.82
C GLU A 113 -2.38 14.62 -9.29
N MET A 114 -2.72 15.53 -8.39
CA MET A 114 -3.52 16.71 -8.71
C MET A 114 -2.81 17.69 -9.64
N ILE A 115 -1.48 17.79 -9.54
CA ILE A 115 -0.68 18.67 -10.42
C ILE A 115 -0.46 18.05 -11.81
N LEU A 116 -0.39 16.73 -11.89
CA LEU A 116 -0.13 16.00 -13.15
C LEU A 116 -1.40 15.74 -13.98
N ARG A 117 -2.57 16.17 -13.50
CA ARG A 117 -3.85 16.12 -14.21
C ARG A 117 -4.30 17.52 -14.59
#